data_AF-A0A820DJJ1-F1
#
_entry.id   AF-A0A820DJJ1-F1
#
_cell.length_a   1.000
_cell.length_b   1.000
_cell.length_c   1.000
_cell.angle_alpha   90.00
_cell.angle_beta   90.00
_cell.angle_gamma   90.00
#
_symmetry.space_group_name_H-M   'P 1'
#
loop_
_entity.id
_entity.type
_entity.pdbx_description
1 polymer ?
#
loop_
_entity_poly.entity_id
_entity_poly.type
_entity_poly.pdbx_seq_one_letter_code
_entity_poly.pdbx_strand_id
1 'polypeptide(L)'
;IRNTFNREDYKFVLQVYIYPRDKSLLVSTQEHPFQDCHNDSIYVDDIKSDGLVKFICSEMMIEQKWTHIALVWAKGMLKNSAVTLYINGKQIAVQKLHYINNMTVPPGNSVSTFAYIGTLPVQRVHSNVQWRQGPCFLIEDILSSQLIAAMFGAGPNYIGSFQAVCIDPINDIFSPLFPEERIIFGLHPASFFETTLSHFKKLYNKNDAKLIAKQLNMPTNESTVPIRILYNIAAPYSGPARTVGGVVIGYLGVRIFVPNPVSKTIEYIGGPYVMLGLIAMSNDIESFYASVKAFICVLKSNKQMQNELLRTRAYQFLGFLFLKKRHLINSHILHLTCTLVGTIDTIRESTAITNPAAFEHLLCEFEIWKGASVDIQKSLFEHLLDVYLTSDTQNLMLNQRLSQKINLMSRLLHLLKDGSINESTRLIVVSLIRVLLVTYKNTNDILKLGQFLVYLLPSSSISEKNVTIHGTLDDSSIGVQNISLRNFLLEMLART
;
A
#
# COMPACT_ATOMS: atom_id res chain seq x y z
N ILE A 1 -0.99 -3.15 34.09
CA ILE A 1 -1.42 -3.56 35.45
C ILE A 1 -0.18 -3.83 36.27
N ARG A 2 -0.08 -3.21 37.45
CA ARG A 2 1.04 -3.32 38.37
C ARG A 2 0.65 -4.21 39.55
N ASN A 3 1.54 -5.10 39.96
CA ASN A 3 1.47 -5.80 41.24
C ASN A 3 2.66 -5.37 42.10
N THR A 4 2.36 -4.86 43.30
CA THR A 4 3.36 -4.39 44.25
C THR A 4 3.47 -5.34 45.45
N PHE A 5 4.71 -5.72 45.80
CA PHE A 5 5.05 -6.36 47.08
C PHE A 5 4.48 -7.77 47.35
N ASN A 6 4.31 -8.61 46.32
CA ASN A 6 3.76 -9.99 46.48
C ASN A 6 2.39 -10.05 47.18
N ARG A 7 1.67 -8.92 47.25
CA ARG A 7 0.28 -8.86 47.71
C ARG A 7 -0.64 -9.04 46.51
N GLU A 8 -1.85 -9.55 46.70
CA GLU A 8 -2.85 -9.65 45.62
C GLU A 8 -3.49 -8.28 45.28
N ASP A 9 -2.74 -7.19 45.47
CA ASP A 9 -3.16 -5.81 45.23
C ASP A 9 -2.74 -5.39 43.81
N TYR A 10 -3.52 -5.79 42.83
CA TYR A 10 -3.33 -5.41 41.43
C TYR A 10 -3.94 -4.03 41.18
N LYS A 11 -3.21 -3.16 40.47
CA LYS A 11 -3.72 -1.83 40.07
C LYS A 11 -3.57 -1.60 38.57
N PHE A 12 -4.60 -1.02 37.96
CA PHE A 12 -4.44 -0.37 36.66
C PHE A 12 -3.50 0.82 36.82
N VAL A 13 -2.61 1.02 35.86
CA VAL A 13 -1.64 2.15 35.83
C VAL A 13 -1.60 2.83 34.47
N LEU A 14 -2.10 2.13 33.45
CA LEU A 14 -2.33 2.61 32.11
C LEU A 14 -3.50 1.81 31.54
N GLN A 15 -4.46 2.49 30.97
CA GLN A 15 -5.59 1.90 30.27
C GLN A 15 -5.83 2.65 28.96
N VAL A 16 -6.08 1.90 27.89
CA VAL A 16 -6.49 2.43 26.60
C VAL A 16 -7.75 1.67 26.18
N TYR A 17 -8.86 2.39 26.08
CA TYR A 17 -10.16 1.82 25.71
C TYR A 17 -10.65 2.41 24.41
N ILE A 18 -11.07 1.54 23.50
CA ILE A 18 -11.76 1.94 22.26
C ILE A 18 -13.26 1.87 22.54
N TYR A 19 -13.97 2.97 22.30
CA TYR A 19 -15.43 3.05 22.37
C TYR A 19 -15.99 3.13 20.94
N PRO A 20 -16.45 2.00 20.37
CA PRO A 20 -16.92 1.96 18.99
C PRO A 20 -18.13 2.85 18.73
N ARG A 21 -19.08 2.91 19.67
CA ARG A 21 -20.32 3.70 19.54
C ARG A 21 -20.03 5.19 19.39
N ASP A 22 -19.13 5.70 20.22
CA ASP A 22 -18.74 7.11 20.27
C ASP A 22 -17.63 7.45 19.25
N LYS A 23 -17.12 6.45 18.53
CA LYS A 23 -15.92 6.56 17.68
C LYS A 23 -14.80 7.30 18.40
N SER A 24 -14.50 6.88 19.63
CA SER A 24 -13.54 7.54 20.49
C SER A 24 -12.58 6.58 21.15
N LEU A 25 -11.41 7.09 21.53
CA LEU A 25 -10.36 6.39 22.22
C LEU A 25 -10.09 7.10 23.55
N LEU A 26 -10.23 6.37 24.66
CA LEU A 26 -9.99 6.85 26.01
C LEU A 26 -8.61 6.38 26.47
N VAL A 27 -7.85 7.28 27.07
CA VAL A 27 -6.55 6.99 27.69
C VAL A 27 -6.61 7.42 29.15
N SER A 28 -6.28 6.51 30.06
CA SER A 28 -6.19 6.78 31.49
C SER A 28 -4.83 6.35 32.05
N THR A 29 -4.21 7.22 32.84
CA THR A 29 -3.01 6.93 33.66
C THR A 29 -3.32 6.92 35.15
N GLN A 30 -4.60 6.97 35.51
CA GLN A 30 -5.02 6.95 36.92
C GLN A 30 -4.89 5.54 37.49
N GLU A 31 -4.41 5.50 38.74
CA GLU A 31 -4.28 4.24 39.45
C GLU A 31 -5.60 3.84 40.11
N HIS A 32 -6.17 2.73 39.64
CA HIS A 32 -7.41 2.16 40.18
C HIS A 32 -7.23 0.69 40.53
N PRO A 33 -7.85 0.18 41.60
CA PRO A 33 -7.83 -1.24 41.95
C PRO A 33 -8.31 -2.12 40.79
N PHE A 34 -7.63 -3.24 40.55
CA PHE A 34 -8.04 -4.18 39.51
C PHE A 34 -9.35 -4.88 39.86
N GLN A 35 -9.70 -5.03 41.16
CA GLN A 35 -10.97 -5.65 41.57
C GLN A 35 -12.20 -4.90 41.03
N ASP A 36 -12.07 -3.60 40.75
CA ASP A 36 -13.17 -2.76 40.24
C ASP A 36 -13.48 -3.00 38.76
N CYS A 37 -12.75 -3.91 38.08
CA CYS A 37 -12.97 -4.26 36.68
C CYS A 37 -14.34 -4.91 36.39
N HIS A 38 -15.07 -5.35 37.42
CA HIS A 38 -16.42 -5.90 37.29
C HIS A 38 -17.50 -4.84 37.03
N ASN A 39 -17.22 -3.57 37.34
CA ASN A 39 -18.14 -2.50 37.00
C ASN A 39 -17.95 -2.16 35.53
N ASP A 40 -18.96 -2.44 34.70
CA ASP A 40 -19.03 -2.05 33.27
C ASP A 40 -18.79 -0.54 33.05
N SER A 41 -18.91 0.22 34.13
CA SER A 41 -18.67 1.64 34.24
C SER A 41 -17.33 1.95 34.91
N ILE A 42 -16.25 1.93 34.13
CA ILE A 42 -15.32 3.06 34.29
C ILE A 42 -16.16 4.26 33.83
N TYR A 43 -16.88 4.88 34.78
CA TYR A 43 -17.73 6.03 34.55
C TYR A 43 -16.88 7.08 33.87
N VAL A 44 -17.15 7.28 32.57
CA VAL A 44 -16.57 8.32 31.73
C VAL A 44 -17.06 9.70 32.22
N ASP A 45 -17.91 9.77 33.23
CA ASP A 45 -18.56 11.00 33.70
C ASP A 45 -17.61 11.96 34.47
N ASP A 46 -16.43 11.49 34.90
CA ASP A 46 -15.37 12.34 35.49
C ASP A 46 -14.27 12.72 34.47
N ILE A 47 -14.69 13.27 33.31
CA ILE A 47 -13.79 13.82 32.26
C ILE A 47 -12.86 14.93 32.80
N LYS A 48 -13.09 15.43 34.03
CA LYS A 48 -12.31 16.49 34.68
C LYS A 48 -11.22 15.98 35.61
N SER A 49 -10.51 14.94 35.22
CA SER A 49 -9.42 14.40 36.03
C SER A 49 -8.12 14.39 35.22
N ASP A 50 -7.05 14.97 35.77
CA ASP A 50 -5.79 15.25 35.05
C ASP A 50 -5.07 14.00 34.49
N GLY A 51 -5.51 12.80 34.89
CA GLY A 51 -5.03 11.51 34.40
C GLY A 51 -5.96 10.81 33.40
N LEU A 52 -6.96 11.49 32.84
CA LEU A 52 -7.91 10.92 31.88
C LEU A 52 -8.08 11.83 30.64
N VAL A 53 -8.05 11.23 29.46
CA VAL A 53 -8.17 11.92 28.17
C VAL A 53 -9.05 11.12 27.21
N LYS A 54 -9.98 11.80 26.52
CA LYS A 54 -10.81 11.22 25.45
C LYS A 54 -10.46 11.85 24.10
N PHE A 55 -10.07 11.03 23.13
CA PHE A 55 -9.86 11.42 21.75
C PHE A 55 -11.08 11.02 20.91
N ILE A 56 -11.68 11.97 20.20
CA ILE A 56 -12.73 11.68 19.22
C ILE A 56 -12.05 11.41 17.88
N CYS A 57 -12.26 10.23 17.29
CA CYS A 57 -11.64 9.82 16.04
C CYS A 57 -12.55 8.89 15.23
N SER A 58 -13.30 9.47 14.29
CA SER A 58 -14.19 8.76 13.38
C SER A 58 -13.45 7.83 12.40
N GLU A 59 -12.20 8.15 12.06
CA GLU A 59 -11.39 7.41 11.09
C GLU A 59 -10.90 6.05 11.60
N MET A 60 -10.92 5.84 12.93
CA MET A 60 -10.35 4.63 13.54
C MET A 60 -11.19 3.38 13.28
N MET A 61 -12.50 3.54 13.08
CA MET A 61 -13.50 2.46 13.14
C MET A 61 -14.19 2.22 11.79
N ILE A 62 -13.42 2.16 10.71
CA ILE A 62 -13.92 1.80 9.38
C ILE A 62 -13.81 0.29 9.22
N GLU A 63 -14.94 -0.37 8.98
CA GLU A 63 -14.97 -1.82 8.77
C GLU A 63 -14.12 -2.24 7.56
N GLN A 64 -13.52 -3.42 7.65
CA GLN A 64 -12.67 -4.03 6.59
C GLN A 64 -11.44 -3.21 6.17
N LYS A 65 -11.13 -2.12 6.88
CA LYS A 65 -9.95 -1.30 6.63
C LYS A 65 -8.91 -1.52 7.73
N TRP A 66 -7.65 -1.64 7.34
CA TRP A 66 -6.56 -1.60 8.31
C TRP A 66 -6.33 -0.18 8.81
N THR A 67 -6.24 -0.02 10.12
CA THR A 67 -5.97 1.24 10.79
C THR A 67 -4.71 1.09 11.65
N HIS A 68 -3.73 1.95 11.43
CA HIS A 68 -2.55 2.05 12.30
C HIS A 68 -2.80 3.08 13.40
N ILE A 69 -2.68 2.67 14.65
CA ILE A 69 -2.88 3.52 15.84
C ILE A 69 -1.56 3.60 16.58
N ALA A 70 -1.07 4.81 16.84
CA ALA A 70 0.07 5.04 17.73
C ALA A 70 -0.27 6.11 18.77
N LEU A 71 0.09 5.83 20.01
CA LEU A 71 0.01 6.77 21.13
C LEU A 71 1.44 7.04 21.61
N VAL A 72 1.81 8.32 21.64
CA VAL A 72 3.14 8.76 22.10
C VAL A 72 2.97 9.59 23.36
N TRP A 73 3.62 9.17 24.44
CA TRP A 73 3.66 9.93 25.69
C TRP A 73 4.97 10.70 25.78
N ALA A 74 4.89 12.03 25.76
CA ALA A 74 6.01 12.91 26.03
C ALA A 74 6.01 13.28 27.52
N LYS A 75 6.99 12.73 28.25
CA LYS A 75 7.16 13.01 29.68
C LYS A 75 7.65 14.46 29.87
N GLY A 76 6.84 15.27 30.53
CA GLY A 76 7.24 16.61 30.97
C GLY A 76 8.15 16.57 32.20
N MET A 77 8.88 17.66 32.45
CA MET A 77 9.73 17.80 33.65
C MET A 77 8.93 17.91 34.96
N LEU A 78 7.62 18.21 34.89
CA LEU A 78 6.69 18.33 36.01
C LEU A 78 5.46 17.42 35.78
N LYS A 79 4.33 17.68 36.46
CA LYS A 79 3.10 16.89 36.30
C LYS A 79 2.51 16.91 34.89
N ASN A 80 2.76 17.98 34.12
CA ASN A 80 2.19 18.16 32.78
C ASN A 80 2.96 17.37 31.73
N SER A 81 2.50 16.17 31.43
CA SER A 81 2.92 15.41 30.26
C SER A 81 1.90 15.54 29.13
N ALA A 82 2.28 15.12 27.94
CA ALA A 82 1.40 15.14 26.78
C ALA A 82 1.27 13.72 26.21
N VAL A 83 0.07 13.40 25.73
CA VAL A 83 -0.20 12.23 24.93
C VAL A 83 -0.63 12.67 23.54
N THR A 84 -0.01 12.10 22.52
CA THR A 84 -0.31 12.39 21.12
C THR A 84 -0.88 11.15 20.45
N LEU A 85 -2.05 11.31 19.83
CA LEU A 85 -2.69 10.28 19.02
C LEU A 85 -2.31 10.45 17.56
N TYR A 86 -1.81 9.37 16.97
CA TYR A 86 -1.56 9.24 15.55
C TYR A 86 -2.44 8.15 14.96
N ILE A 87 -3.06 8.44 13.82
CA ILE A 87 -3.85 7.50 13.02
C ILE A 87 -3.27 7.48 11.61
N ASN A 88 -2.99 6.28 11.10
CA ASN A 88 -2.51 6.07 9.73
C ASN A 88 -1.30 6.96 9.37
N GLY A 89 -0.35 7.07 10.31
CA GLY A 89 0.87 7.88 10.13
C GLY A 89 0.70 9.38 10.36
N LYS A 90 -0.53 9.88 10.57
CA LYS A 90 -0.83 11.30 10.74
C LYS A 90 -1.17 11.64 12.19
N GLN A 91 -0.67 12.78 12.65
CA GLN A 91 -1.02 13.31 13.97
C GLN A 91 -2.47 13.80 13.95
N ILE A 92 -3.31 13.27 14.84
CA ILE A 92 -4.72 13.66 14.96
C ILE A 92 -4.92 14.69 16.06
N ALA A 93 -4.35 14.43 17.24
CA ALA A 93 -4.56 15.30 18.40
C ALA A 93 -3.45 15.15 19.43
N VAL A 94 -3.23 16.22 20.20
CA VAL A 94 -2.34 16.25 21.37
C VAL A 94 -3.18 16.69 22.56
N GLN A 95 -3.12 15.95 23.66
CA GLN A 95 -3.80 16.31 24.90
C GLN A 95 -2.84 16.24 26.09
N LYS A 96 -3.12 17.06 27.10
CA LYS A 96 -2.37 17.04 28.37
C LYS A 96 -2.86 15.86 29.20
N LEU A 97 -1.93 15.10 29.74
CA LEU A 97 -2.21 13.93 30.56
C LEU A 97 -1.08 13.76 31.56
N HIS A 98 -1.39 13.54 32.83
CA HIS A 98 -0.36 13.20 33.82
C HIS A 98 0.36 11.90 33.44
N TYR A 99 1.69 11.92 33.53
CA TYR A 99 2.49 10.73 33.25
C TYR A 99 2.19 9.61 34.25
N ILE A 100 2.41 8.36 33.84
CA ILE A 100 2.27 7.20 34.71
C ILE A 100 3.16 7.39 35.94
N ASN A 101 2.57 7.25 37.13
CA ASN A 101 3.30 7.51 38.37
C ASN A 101 4.41 6.47 38.57
N ASN A 102 5.64 6.94 38.77
CA ASN A 102 6.78 6.07 39.04
C ASN A 102 6.79 5.68 40.52
N MET A 103 6.63 4.40 40.80
CA MET A 103 6.80 3.85 42.14
C MET A 103 8.30 3.76 42.46
N THR A 104 8.73 4.35 43.57
CA THR A 104 10.03 4.04 44.18
C THR A 104 9.93 2.67 44.82
N VAL A 105 10.73 1.72 44.33
CA VAL A 105 10.75 0.36 44.86
C VAL A 105 11.85 0.27 45.92
N PRO A 106 11.53 -0.07 47.18
CA PRO A 106 12.54 -0.32 48.20
C PRO A 106 13.51 -1.43 47.76
N PRO A 107 14.79 -1.35 48.13
CA PRO A 107 15.78 -2.37 47.80
C PRO A 107 15.32 -3.76 48.27
N GLY A 108 15.41 -4.77 47.38
CA GLY A 108 14.97 -6.14 47.64
C GLY A 108 13.53 -6.45 47.25
N ASN A 109 12.72 -5.45 46.88
CA ASN A 109 11.38 -5.66 46.34
C ASN A 109 11.38 -5.58 44.82
N SER A 110 10.51 -6.36 44.18
CA SER A 110 10.26 -6.31 42.73
C SER A 110 8.82 -5.91 42.45
N VAL A 111 8.63 -5.05 41.45
CA VAL A 111 7.31 -4.72 40.91
C VAL A 111 7.13 -5.50 39.63
N SER A 112 6.17 -6.43 39.59
CA SER A 112 5.81 -7.13 38.36
C SER A 112 4.70 -6.37 37.65
N THR A 113 4.82 -6.23 36.32
CA THR A 113 3.80 -5.58 35.49
C THR A 113 3.37 -6.53 34.38
N PHE A 114 2.07 -6.58 34.12
CA PHE A 114 1.50 -7.29 32.97
C PHE A 114 0.37 -6.47 32.36
N ALA A 115 -0.07 -6.87 31.16
CA ALA A 115 -1.13 -6.19 30.44
C ALA A 115 -2.07 -7.20 29.79
N TYR A 116 -3.29 -6.76 29.49
CA TYR A 116 -4.20 -7.45 28.59
C TYR A 116 -4.33 -6.63 27.32
N ILE A 117 -4.40 -7.32 26.18
CA ILE A 117 -4.75 -6.73 24.90
C ILE A 117 -6.07 -7.40 24.49
N GLY A 118 -7.10 -6.58 24.28
CA GLY A 118 -8.47 -7.03 24.06
C GLY A 118 -9.32 -7.07 25.34
N THR A 119 -10.43 -7.80 25.28
CA THR A 119 -11.41 -7.84 26.38
C THR A 119 -10.91 -8.69 27.54
N LEU A 120 -10.95 -8.12 28.75
CA LEU A 120 -10.60 -8.81 29.99
C LEU A 120 -11.45 -10.08 30.17
N PRO A 121 -10.88 -11.20 30.68
CA PRO A 121 -11.64 -12.44 30.87
C PRO A 121 -12.95 -12.29 31.63
N VAL A 122 -12.97 -11.43 32.65
CA VAL A 122 -14.14 -11.13 33.48
C VAL A 122 -15.21 -10.28 32.80
N GLN A 123 -14.87 -9.56 31.73
CA GLN A 123 -15.77 -8.67 30.96
C GLN A 123 -16.19 -9.31 29.61
N ARG A 124 -15.92 -10.60 29.42
CA ARG A 124 -16.23 -11.27 28.14
C ARG A 124 -17.73 -11.47 28.01
N VAL A 125 -18.28 -10.91 26.93
CA VAL A 125 -19.67 -11.09 26.53
C VAL A 125 -19.71 -11.51 25.05
N HIS A 126 -20.73 -12.28 24.66
CA HIS A 126 -20.97 -12.58 23.26
C HIS A 126 -21.20 -11.29 22.47
N SER A 127 -20.44 -11.10 21.39
CA SER A 127 -20.53 -9.92 20.54
C SER A 127 -20.44 -10.33 19.07
N ASN A 128 -21.23 -9.68 18.22
CA ASN A 128 -21.14 -9.82 16.77
C ASN A 128 -19.95 -9.04 16.19
N VAL A 129 -19.33 -8.15 16.98
CA VAL A 129 -18.18 -7.35 16.56
C VAL A 129 -16.94 -8.24 16.50
N GLN A 130 -16.42 -8.43 15.30
CA GLN A 130 -15.13 -9.09 15.06
C GLN A 130 -14.08 -8.02 14.81
N TRP A 131 -13.06 -7.97 15.66
CA TRP A 131 -11.88 -7.12 15.45
C TRP A 131 -10.64 -8.01 15.31
N ARG A 132 -9.68 -7.54 14.53
CA ARG A 132 -8.40 -8.22 14.31
C ARG A 132 -7.29 -7.31 14.80
N GLN A 133 -6.50 -7.80 15.74
CA GLN A 133 -5.32 -7.10 16.22
C GLN A 133 -4.14 -7.42 15.29
N GLY A 134 -3.53 -6.39 14.73
CA GLY A 134 -2.24 -6.50 14.05
C GLY A 134 -1.07 -6.53 15.04
N PRO A 135 0.17 -6.48 14.55
CA PRO A 135 1.36 -6.38 15.38
C PRO A 135 1.27 -5.22 16.39
N CYS A 136 1.80 -5.43 17.60
CA CYS A 136 1.76 -4.43 18.68
C CYS A 136 3.16 -4.23 19.25
N PHE A 137 3.58 -2.98 19.40
CA PHE A 137 4.91 -2.61 19.87
C PHE A 137 4.79 -1.64 21.04
N LEU A 138 5.67 -1.81 22.03
CA LEU A 138 5.93 -0.83 23.07
C LEU A 138 7.38 -0.39 22.98
N ILE A 139 7.60 0.91 22.83
CA ILE A 139 8.91 1.51 22.57
C ILE A 139 9.19 2.57 23.63
N GLU A 140 10.38 2.53 24.22
CA GLU A 140 10.88 3.47 25.22
C GLU A 140 11.56 4.68 24.56
N ASP A 141 10.84 5.34 23.64
CA ASP A 141 11.34 6.52 22.94
C ASP A 141 10.19 7.45 22.53
N ILE A 142 10.51 8.74 22.33
CA ILE A 142 9.55 9.73 21.84
C ILE A 142 9.60 9.73 20.31
N LEU A 143 8.70 8.96 19.70
CA LEU A 143 8.65 8.85 18.24
C LEU A 143 8.11 10.12 17.59
N SER A 144 8.83 10.64 16.60
CA SER A 144 8.41 11.80 15.81
C SER A 144 7.32 11.43 14.80
N SER A 145 6.59 12.43 14.30
CA SER A 145 5.58 12.25 13.25
C SER A 145 6.13 11.58 12.00
N GLN A 146 7.41 11.84 11.65
CA GLN A 146 8.08 11.21 10.50
C GLN A 146 8.32 9.72 10.74
N LEU A 147 8.79 9.32 11.91
CA LEU A 147 9.02 7.91 12.25
C LEU A 147 7.69 7.12 12.26
N ILE A 148 6.63 7.72 12.79
CA ILE A 148 5.30 7.09 12.83
C ILE A 148 4.73 6.97 11.41
N ALA A 149 4.95 7.96 10.54
CA ALA A 149 4.58 7.86 9.14
C ALA A 149 5.35 6.75 8.42
N ALA A 150 6.66 6.59 8.71
CA ALA A 150 7.47 5.50 8.17
C ALA A 150 7.01 4.12 8.65
N MET A 151 6.67 3.99 9.94
CA MET A 151 6.08 2.75 10.50
C MET A 151 4.76 2.40 9.82
N PHE A 152 3.87 3.38 9.60
CA PHE A 152 2.64 3.18 8.83
C PHE A 152 2.93 2.78 7.38
N GLY A 153 3.93 3.42 6.75
CA GLY A 153 4.35 3.15 5.37
C GLY A 153 4.92 1.74 5.16
N ALA A 154 5.46 1.11 6.21
CA ALA A 154 5.86 -0.30 6.18
C ALA A 154 4.67 -1.26 5.96
N GLY A 155 3.47 -0.82 6.34
CA GLY A 155 2.20 -1.51 6.06
C GLY A 155 1.85 -2.64 7.03
N PRO A 156 0.64 -3.22 6.88
CA PRO A 156 0.07 -4.19 7.82
C PRO A 156 0.79 -5.55 7.86
N ASN A 157 1.54 -5.87 6.81
CA ASN A 157 2.24 -7.14 6.67
C ASN A 157 3.73 -7.03 7.06
N TYR A 158 4.14 -5.92 7.67
CA TYR A 158 5.51 -5.73 8.13
C TYR A 158 5.79 -6.67 9.31
N ILE A 159 6.78 -7.56 9.15
CA ILE A 159 7.16 -8.58 10.14
C ILE A 159 8.43 -8.24 10.94
N GLY A 160 9.09 -7.13 10.61
CA GLY A 160 10.37 -6.75 11.20
C GLY A 160 10.26 -5.93 12.49
N SER A 161 11.42 -5.49 12.99
CA SER A 161 11.60 -4.67 14.20
C SER A 161 11.92 -3.20 13.91
N PHE A 162 11.62 -2.73 12.69
CA PHE A 162 11.89 -1.38 12.20
C PHE A 162 13.38 -0.99 12.13
N GLN A 163 14.27 -1.98 12.14
CA GLN A 163 15.73 -1.77 12.04
C GLN A 163 16.23 -1.62 10.58
N ALA A 164 15.43 -2.09 9.62
CA ALA A 164 15.70 -1.95 8.18
C ALA A 164 14.37 -1.83 7.44
N VAL A 165 13.69 -0.69 7.60
CA VAL A 165 12.41 -0.47 6.93
C VAL A 165 12.70 -0.11 5.47
N CYS A 166 12.09 -0.84 4.55
CA CYS A 166 12.18 -0.58 3.13
C CYS A 166 10.78 -0.20 2.61
N ILE A 167 10.53 1.08 2.35
CA ILE A 167 9.25 1.57 1.82
C ILE A 167 9.27 1.60 0.29
N ASP A 168 10.44 1.89 -0.28
CA ASP A 168 10.79 1.83 -1.70
C ASP A 168 12.25 1.33 -1.83
N PRO A 169 12.52 0.14 -2.40
CA PRO A 169 13.88 -0.40 -2.48
C PRO A 169 14.82 0.37 -3.42
N ILE A 170 14.30 1.29 -4.24
CA ILE A 170 15.13 2.10 -5.14
C ILE A 170 15.67 3.34 -4.41
N ASN A 171 14.94 3.92 -3.46
CA ASN A 171 15.26 5.21 -2.86
C ASN A 171 15.33 5.22 -1.32
N ASP A 172 14.64 4.30 -0.64
CA ASP A 172 14.30 4.44 0.78
C ASP A 172 14.58 3.15 1.58
N ILE A 173 15.86 2.76 1.66
CA ILE A 173 16.31 1.90 2.77
C ILE A 173 16.52 2.84 3.96
N PHE A 174 15.56 2.83 4.89
CA PHE A 174 15.73 3.57 6.13
C PHE A 174 16.79 2.87 6.98
N SER A 175 17.74 3.66 7.49
CA SER A 175 18.47 3.34 8.72
C SER A 175 17.47 2.96 9.83
N PRO A 176 17.90 2.25 10.88
CA PRO A 176 17.05 1.94 12.02
C PRO A 176 16.19 3.14 12.42
N LEU A 177 14.87 2.98 12.42
CA LEU A 177 13.95 4.08 12.74
C LEU A 177 14.18 4.59 14.17
N PHE A 178 14.63 3.69 15.04
CA PHE A 178 15.04 3.94 16.42
C PHE A 178 15.99 2.82 16.87
N PRO A 179 16.82 3.06 17.89
CA PRO A 179 17.74 2.05 18.40
C PRO A 179 16.99 0.80 18.88
N GLU A 180 17.52 -0.39 18.57
CA GLU A 180 16.90 -1.67 18.91
C GLU A 180 16.67 -1.85 20.42
N GLU A 181 17.52 -1.24 21.24
CA GLU A 181 17.43 -1.31 22.69
C GLU A 181 16.20 -0.61 23.26
N ARG A 182 15.63 0.34 22.51
CA ARG A 182 14.41 1.05 22.89
C ARG A 182 13.15 0.22 22.72
N ILE A 183 13.18 -0.90 21.99
CA ILE A 183 12.01 -1.76 21.85
C ILE A 183 11.85 -2.57 23.13
N ILE A 184 10.81 -2.28 23.93
CA ILE A 184 10.55 -3.01 25.18
C ILE A 184 9.95 -4.39 24.87
N PHE A 185 8.88 -4.40 24.07
CA PHE A 185 8.35 -5.64 23.53
C PHE A 185 7.65 -5.42 22.18
N GLY A 186 7.61 -6.49 21.38
CA GLY A 186 6.79 -6.58 20.19
C GLY A 186 6.03 -7.91 20.17
N LEU A 187 4.73 -7.86 19.86
CA LEU A 187 3.89 -9.04 19.68
C LEU A 187 3.53 -9.15 18.21
N HIS A 188 3.92 -10.26 17.60
CA HIS A 188 3.64 -10.55 16.20
C HIS A 188 3.04 -11.96 16.07
N PRO A 189 1.94 -12.17 15.31
CA PRO A 189 1.29 -13.47 15.21
C PRO A 189 2.17 -14.55 14.58
N ALA A 190 3.14 -14.19 13.72
CA ALA A 190 4.09 -15.14 13.16
C ALA A 190 5.15 -15.65 14.16
N SER A 191 5.32 -14.97 15.30
CA SER A 191 6.29 -15.31 16.34
C SER A 191 5.54 -15.93 17.52
N PHE A 192 5.10 -17.18 17.37
CA PHE A 192 4.41 -17.91 18.43
C PHE A 192 4.96 -19.33 18.58
N PHE A 193 4.77 -19.89 19.77
CA PHE A 193 5.03 -21.29 20.04
C PHE A 193 3.94 -21.87 20.94
N GLU A 194 3.78 -23.20 20.87
CA GLU A 194 2.86 -23.97 21.70
C GLU A 194 3.65 -24.72 22.76
N THR A 195 3.16 -24.69 24.00
CA THR A 195 3.78 -25.36 25.14
C THR A 195 2.70 -25.72 26.16
N THR A 196 3.06 -26.31 27.29
CA THR A 196 2.15 -26.57 28.41
C THR A 196 2.56 -25.73 29.61
N LEU A 197 1.65 -25.49 30.57
CA LEU A 197 1.99 -24.73 31.78
C LEU A 197 3.13 -25.39 32.58
N SER A 198 3.12 -26.71 32.68
CA SER A 198 4.18 -27.48 33.33
C SER A 198 5.54 -27.33 32.64
N HIS A 199 5.59 -27.31 31.31
CA HIS A 199 6.82 -27.09 30.57
C HIS A 199 7.27 -25.63 30.63
N PHE A 200 6.35 -24.68 30.49
CA PHE A 200 6.61 -23.25 30.64
C PHE A 200 7.22 -22.92 32.01
N LYS A 201 6.67 -23.50 33.09
CA LYS A 201 7.18 -23.37 34.45
C LYS A 201 8.63 -23.85 34.63
N LYS A 202 9.08 -24.80 33.79
CA LYS A 202 10.47 -25.32 33.82
C LYS A 202 11.42 -24.43 33.02
N LEU A 203 10.97 -23.91 31.87
CA LEU A 203 11.78 -23.08 30.98
C LEU A 203 11.88 -21.61 31.45
N TYR A 204 10.82 -21.10 32.06
CA TYR A 204 10.69 -19.71 32.49
C TYR A 204 10.45 -19.65 34.02
N ASN A 205 9.88 -18.55 34.50
CA ASN A 205 9.66 -18.32 35.92
C ASN A 205 8.39 -19.02 36.45
N LYS A 206 8.51 -19.60 37.65
CA LYS A 206 7.39 -20.21 38.40
C LYS A 206 6.29 -19.19 38.75
N ASN A 207 6.64 -17.92 38.98
CA ASN A 207 5.67 -16.88 39.32
C ASN A 207 4.79 -16.54 38.11
N ASP A 208 5.39 -16.40 36.93
CA ASP A 208 4.63 -16.16 35.69
C ASP A 208 3.72 -17.34 35.35
N ALA A 209 4.22 -18.58 35.51
CA ALA A 209 3.40 -19.77 35.34
C ALA A 209 2.17 -19.80 36.27
N LYS A 210 2.32 -19.36 37.53
CA LYS A 210 1.21 -19.21 38.49
C LYS A 210 0.19 -18.15 38.04
N LEU A 211 0.67 -17.00 37.57
CA LEU A 211 -0.19 -15.93 37.08
C LEU A 211 -0.98 -16.38 35.84
N ILE A 212 -0.31 -17.02 34.87
CA ILE A 212 -0.95 -17.54 33.66
C ILE A 212 -1.98 -18.62 34.01
N ALA A 213 -1.63 -19.55 34.90
CA ALA A 213 -2.52 -20.60 35.37
C ALA A 213 -3.82 -20.04 36.00
N LYS A 214 -3.69 -18.98 36.83
CA LYS A 214 -4.84 -18.26 37.41
C LYS A 214 -5.73 -17.64 36.32
N GLN A 215 -5.14 -17.12 35.24
CA GLN A 215 -5.89 -16.52 34.13
C GLN A 215 -6.58 -17.53 33.22
N LEU A 216 -6.01 -18.72 33.06
CA LEU A 216 -6.57 -19.79 32.24
C LEU A 216 -7.52 -20.70 33.02
N ASN A 217 -7.68 -20.50 34.34
CA ASN A 217 -8.38 -21.41 35.24
C ASN A 217 -7.85 -22.86 35.13
N MET A 218 -6.51 -23.00 35.12
CA MET A 218 -5.82 -24.28 34.99
C MET A 218 -4.83 -24.50 36.13
N PRO A 219 -4.51 -25.76 36.49
CA PRO A 219 -3.46 -26.01 37.47
C PRO A 219 -2.08 -25.67 36.89
N THR A 220 -1.16 -25.18 37.73
CA THR A 220 0.21 -24.81 37.29
C THR A 220 1.06 -25.96 36.78
N ASN A 221 0.68 -27.21 37.11
CA ASN A 221 1.35 -28.42 36.65
C ASN A 221 0.61 -29.06 35.45
N GLU A 222 -0.31 -28.34 34.82
CA GLU A 222 -1.02 -28.82 33.63
C GLU A 222 -0.03 -29.17 32.51
N SER A 223 -0.15 -30.39 31.98
CA SER A 223 0.80 -30.96 31.00
C SER A 223 0.12 -31.48 29.75
N THR A 224 -1.22 -31.45 29.71
CA THR A 224 -1.98 -31.97 28.57
C THR A 224 -2.50 -30.86 27.68
N VAL A 225 -2.98 -29.77 28.29
CA VAL A 225 -3.59 -28.67 27.54
C VAL A 225 -2.50 -27.73 26.99
N PRO A 226 -2.42 -27.56 25.66
CA PRO A 226 -1.49 -26.62 25.07
C PRO A 226 -1.94 -25.17 25.37
N ILE A 227 -0.97 -24.35 25.74
CA ILE A 227 -1.06 -22.91 25.81
C ILE A 227 -0.28 -22.31 24.64
N ARG A 228 -0.83 -21.27 24.02
CA ARG A 228 -0.16 -20.52 22.95
C ARG A 228 0.49 -19.28 23.51
N ILE A 229 1.76 -19.09 23.18
CA ILE A 229 2.56 -17.96 23.62
C ILE A 229 3.06 -17.21 22.39
N LEU A 230 2.70 -15.93 22.30
CA LEU A 230 3.33 -14.99 21.38
C LEU A 230 4.66 -14.58 21.99
N TYR A 231 5.76 -14.98 21.36
CA TYR A 231 7.10 -14.65 21.81
C TYR A 231 7.38 -13.17 21.57
N ASN A 232 7.99 -12.51 22.55
CA ASN A 232 8.43 -11.13 22.39
C ASN A 232 9.51 -11.05 21.31
N ILE A 233 9.21 -10.45 20.15
CA ILE A 233 10.16 -10.33 19.04
C ILE A 233 11.38 -9.46 19.39
N ALA A 234 11.31 -8.68 20.46
CA ALA A 234 12.42 -7.87 20.96
C ALA A 234 13.34 -8.62 21.94
N ALA A 235 12.99 -9.84 22.35
CA ALA A 235 13.78 -10.64 23.28
C ALA A 235 15.24 -10.89 22.84
N PRO A 236 15.57 -11.03 21.55
CA PRO A 236 16.97 -11.14 21.11
C PRO A 236 17.81 -9.86 21.26
N TYR A 237 17.19 -8.68 21.36
CA TYR A 237 17.90 -7.40 21.41
C TYR A 237 18.31 -7.01 22.82
N SER A 238 19.42 -6.29 22.95
CA SER A 238 19.91 -5.72 24.20
C SER A 238 18.90 -4.72 24.78
N GLY A 239 18.63 -4.72 26.09
CA GLY A 239 17.78 -3.70 26.72
C GLY A 239 17.33 -4.05 28.14
N PRO A 240 16.87 -3.04 28.93
CA PRO A 240 16.67 -3.18 30.38
C PRO A 240 15.40 -3.95 30.76
N ALA A 241 14.43 -4.10 29.85
CA ALA A 241 13.16 -4.77 30.10
C ALA A 241 12.79 -5.69 28.93
N ARG A 242 12.78 -7.02 29.19
CA ARG A 242 12.34 -8.03 28.22
C ARG A 242 11.34 -8.96 28.88
N THR A 243 10.09 -8.88 28.45
CA THR A 243 9.07 -9.86 28.82
C THR A 243 9.22 -11.10 27.96
N VAL A 244 8.71 -12.25 28.44
CA VAL A 244 8.62 -13.48 27.64
C VAL A 244 7.74 -13.28 26.40
N GLY A 245 6.78 -12.35 26.47
CA GLY A 245 5.82 -12.04 25.42
C GLY A 245 4.39 -12.00 25.97
N GLY A 246 3.45 -12.59 25.25
CA GLY A 246 2.03 -12.62 25.62
C GLY A 246 1.43 -14.02 25.54
N VAL A 247 0.60 -14.40 26.51
CA VAL A 247 -0.17 -15.65 26.45
C VAL A 247 -1.54 -15.40 25.84
N VAL A 248 -1.94 -16.24 24.88
CA VAL A 248 -3.25 -16.15 24.26
C VAL A 248 -4.31 -16.79 25.16
N ILE A 249 -5.18 -15.96 25.72
CA ILE A 249 -6.25 -16.38 26.62
C ILE A 249 -7.54 -16.49 25.80
N GLY A 250 -7.95 -17.70 25.40
CA GLY A 250 -9.25 -17.88 24.74
C GLY A 250 -9.46 -19.24 24.07
N TYR A 251 -9.99 -20.22 24.81
CA TYR A 251 -10.49 -21.47 24.24
C TYR A 251 -11.78 -21.31 23.42
N LEU A 252 -12.48 -20.18 23.56
CA LEU A 252 -13.78 -19.89 22.94
C LEU A 252 -13.75 -18.54 22.19
N GLY A 253 -12.93 -18.42 21.14
CA GLY A 253 -13.09 -17.33 20.16
C GLY A 253 -11.84 -16.53 19.78
N VAL A 254 -10.71 -16.69 20.49
CA VAL A 254 -9.45 -16.03 20.09
C VAL A 254 -8.67 -16.96 19.18
N ARG A 255 -8.40 -16.50 17.95
CA ARG A 255 -7.63 -17.24 16.95
C ARG A 255 -6.43 -16.41 16.53
N ILE A 256 -5.28 -17.06 16.38
CA ILE A 256 -4.09 -16.46 15.81
C ILE A 256 -4.11 -16.77 14.32
N PHE A 257 -3.97 -15.75 13.50
CA PHE A 257 -3.82 -15.89 12.06
C PHE A 257 -2.51 -15.26 11.65
N VAL A 258 -1.71 -15.99 10.88
CA VAL A 258 -0.56 -15.44 10.18
C VAL A 258 -1.03 -15.15 8.76
N PRO A 259 -1.37 -13.89 8.41
CA PRO A 259 -1.83 -13.58 7.07
C PRO A 259 -0.70 -13.87 6.08
N ASN A 260 -0.94 -14.79 5.15
CA ASN A 260 -0.05 -15.02 4.02
C ASN A 260 -0.81 -14.68 2.74
N PRO A 261 -0.74 -13.42 2.26
CA PRO A 261 -1.47 -13.02 1.07
C PRO A 261 -0.97 -13.81 -0.14
N VAL A 262 -1.89 -14.10 -1.07
CA VAL A 262 -1.59 -14.87 -2.30
C VAL A 262 -0.43 -14.24 -3.06
N SER A 263 -0.36 -12.90 -3.11
CA SER A 263 0.73 -12.18 -3.77
C SER A 263 2.11 -12.37 -3.12
N LYS A 264 2.19 -12.64 -1.81
CA LYS A 264 3.45 -13.01 -1.14
C LYS A 264 3.79 -14.48 -1.34
N THR A 265 2.80 -15.35 -1.41
CA THR A 265 3.01 -16.77 -1.71
C THR A 265 3.57 -16.98 -3.13
N ILE A 266 3.05 -16.25 -4.11
CA ILE A 266 3.54 -16.28 -5.50
C ILE A 266 5.01 -15.86 -5.57
N GLU A 267 5.41 -14.87 -4.76
CA GLU A 267 6.81 -14.43 -4.65
C GLU A 267 7.74 -15.60 -4.32
N TYR A 268 7.36 -16.46 -3.37
CA TYR A 268 8.17 -17.61 -2.96
C TYR A 268 8.22 -18.76 -3.99
N ILE A 269 7.20 -18.90 -4.85
CA ILE A 269 7.13 -19.98 -5.84
C ILE A 269 8.00 -19.66 -7.06
N GLY A 270 7.98 -18.40 -7.50
CA GLY A 270 8.74 -17.97 -8.68
C GLY A 270 8.47 -16.53 -9.11
N GLY A 271 7.88 -15.73 -8.22
CA GLY A 271 7.65 -14.32 -8.44
C GLY A 271 6.83 -14.01 -9.70
N PRO A 272 7.17 -12.93 -10.43
CA PRO A 272 6.35 -12.46 -11.54
C PRO A 272 6.34 -13.45 -12.72
N TYR A 273 7.35 -14.31 -12.84
CA TYR A 273 7.50 -15.25 -13.95
C TYR A 273 6.42 -16.34 -13.95
N VAL A 274 5.93 -16.74 -12.78
CA VAL A 274 4.81 -17.69 -12.68
C VAL A 274 3.56 -17.11 -13.33
N MET A 275 3.27 -15.84 -13.04
CA MET A 275 2.13 -15.14 -13.61
C MET A 275 2.31 -14.84 -15.11
N LEU A 276 3.53 -14.49 -15.54
CA LEU A 276 3.86 -14.36 -16.97
C LEU A 276 3.72 -15.72 -17.69
N GLY A 277 4.05 -16.82 -17.03
CA GLY A 277 3.82 -18.18 -17.51
C GLY A 277 2.33 -18.46 -17.76
N LEU A 278 1.45 -18.09 -16.81
CA LEU A 278 0.00 -18.21 -17.00
C LEU A 278 -0.49 -17.43 -18.21
N ILE A 279 -0.01 -16.19 -18.39
CA ILE A 279 -0.32 -15.37 -19.56
C ILE A 279 0.22 -16.01 -20.84
N ALA A 280 1.42 -16.61 -20.81
CA ALA A 280 1.98 -17.30 -21.97
C ALA A 280 1.18 -18.55 -22.36
N MET A 281 0.62 -19.26 -21.38
CA MET A 281 -0.13 -20.51 -21.56
C MET A 281 -1.60 -20.32 -21.95
N SER A 282 -2.17 -19.12 -21.76
CA SER A 282 -3.57 -18.86 -22.11
C SER A 282 -3.81 -18.93 -23.62
N ASN A 283 -4.82 -19.68 -24.06
CA ASN A 283 -5.09 -19.91 -25.49
C ASN A 283 -6.44 -19.37 -25.96
N ASP A 284 -7.22 -18.81 -25.04
CA ASP A 284 -8.56 -18.30 -25.27
C ASP A 284 -8.72 -16.94 -24.58
N ILE A 285 -9.79 -16.22 -24.95
CA ILE A 285 -10.03 -14.85 -24.51
C ILE A 285 -10.24 -14.80 -22.99
N GLU A 286 -10.93 -15.79 -22.41
CA GLU A 286 -11.26 -15.82 -20.99
C GLU A 286 -10.03 -16.11 -20.13
N SER A 287 -9.22 -17.12 -20.50
CA SER A 287 -8.00 -17.46 -19.78
C SER A 287 -6.93 -16.37 -19.90
N PHE A 288 -6.84 -15.69 -21.05
CA PHE A 288 -5.92 -14.56 -21.23
C PHE A 288 -6.35 -13.39 -20.34
N TYR A 289 -7.63 -13.03 -20.35
CA TYR A 289 -8.19 -11.99 -19.47
C TYR A 289 -8.00 -12.32 -17.98
N ALA A 290 -8.33 -13.55 -17.55
CA ALA A 290 -8.16 -13.97 -16.17
C ALA A 290 -6.70 -13.92 -15.73
N SER A 291 -5.76 -14.37 -16.58
CA SER A 291 -4.32 -14.37 -16.29
C SER A 291 -3.76 -12.95 -16.19
N VAL A 292 -4.11 -12.05 -17.11
CA VAL A 292 -3.71 -10.64 -17.07
C VAL A 292 -4.30 -9.95 -15.84
N LYS A 293 -5.57 -10.19 -15.52
CA LYS A 293 -6.23 -9.62 -14.33
C LYS A 293 -5.58 -10.11 -13.04
N ALA A 294 -5.27 -11.40 -12.94
CA ALA A 294 -4.57 -11.98 -11.80
C ALA A 294 -3.17 -11.39 -11.64
N PHE A 295 -2.40 -11.30 -12.74
CA PHE A 295 -1.09 -10.65 -12.77
C PHE A 295 -1.15 -9.23 -12.22
N ILE A 296 -2.09 -8.40 -12.71
CA ILE A 296 -2.24 -7.01 -12.25
C ILE A 296 -2.63 -6.94 -10.78
N CYS A 297 -3.53 -7.80 -10.31
CA CYS A 297 -3.95 -7.83 -8.91
C CYS A 297 -2.79 -8.19 -7.96
N VAL A 298 -1.98 -9.18 -8.35
CA VAL A 298 -0.78 -9.59 -7.61
C VAL A 298 0.25 -8.46 -7.59
N LEU A 299 0.48 -7.79 -8.72
CA LEU A 299 1.40 -6.66 -8.77
C LEU A 299 0.94 -5.48 -7.93
N LYS A 300 -0.34 -5.11 -8.00
CA LYS A 300 -0.89 -3.99 -7.21
C LYS A 300 -0.76 -4.23 -5.70
N SER A 301 -0.79 -5.49 -5.26
CA SER A 301 -0.69 -5.86 -3.85
C SER A 301 0.74 -6.17 -3.37
N ASN A 302 1.73 -6.24 -4.25
CA ASN A 302 3.12 -6.55 -3.89
C ASN A 302 4.13 -5.68 -4.63
N LYS A 303 4.67 -4.67 -3.93
CA LYS A 303 5.71 -3.76 -4.46
C LYS A 303 6.99 -4.50 -4.87
N GLN A 304 7.40 -5.52 -4.13
CA GLN A 304 8.63 -6.27 -4.41
C GLN A 304 8.56 -6.95 -5.78
N MET A 305 7.37 -7.43 -6.17
CA MET A 305 7.12 -7.99 -7.49
C MET A 305 7.19 -6.95 -8.62
N GLN A 306 6.72 -5.72 -8.36
CA GLN A 306 6.87 -4.61 -9.31
C GLN A 306 8.34 -4.26 -9.54
N ASN A 307 9.12 -4.22 -8.46
CA ASN A 307 10.56 -3.95 -8.54
C ASN A 307 11.32 -5.06 -9.27
N GLU A 308 10.94 -6.31 -9.06
CA GLU A 308 11.51 -7.44 -9.79
C GLU A 308 11.22 -7.33 -11.31
N LEU A 309 10.01 -6.95 -11.70
CA LEU A 309 9.67 -6.72 -13.12
C LEU A 309 10.50 -5.60 -13.75
N LEU A 310 10.74 -4.51 -13.01
CA LEU A 310 11.59 -3.42 -13.48
C LEU A 310 13.05 -3.86 -13.61
N ARG A 311 13.57 -4.55 -12.59
CA ARG A 311 14.95 -5.06 -12.54
C ARG A 311 15.26 -5.97 -13.73
N THR A 312 14.32 -6.83 -14.10
CA THR A 312 14.52 -7.81 -15.18
C THR A 312 13.90 -7.40 -16.51
N ARG A 313 13.39 -6.17 -16.61
CA ARG A 313 12.71 -5.62 -17.80
C ARG A 313 11.55 -6.50 -18.28
N ALA A 314 10.91 -7.22 -17.37
CA ALA A 314 9.87 -8.18 -17.71
C ALA A 314 8.56 -7.53 -18.20
N TYR A 315 8.38 -6.21 -18.05
CA TYR A 315 7.34 -5.46 -18.76
C TYR A 315 7.50 -5.53 -20.29
N GLN A 316 8.73 -5.52 -20.80
CA GLN A 316 9.00 -5.69 -22.22
C GLN A 316 8.61 -7.10 -22.68
N PHE A 317 8.91 -8.12 -21.86
CA PHE A 317 8.50 -9.49 -22.13
C PHE A 317 6.98 -9.66 -22.11
N LEU A 318 6.28 -9.00 -21.18
CA LEU A 318 4.82 -8.95 -21.18
C LEU A 318 4.28 -8.32 -22.48
N GLY A 319 4.88 -7.23 -22.95
CA GLY A 319 4.54 -6.62 -24.24
C GLY A 319 4.75 -7.59 -25.42
N PHE A 320 5.83 -8.36 -25.39
CA PHE A 320 6.05 -9.44 -26.36
C PHE A 320 4.97 -10.53 -26.30
N LEU A 321 4.54 -10.95 -25.10
CA LEU A 321 3.45 -11.92 -24.97
C LEU A 321 2.13 -11.37 -25.53
N PHE A 322 1.84 -10.09 -25.28
CA PHE A 322 0.67 -9.41 -25.84
C PHE A 322 0.73 -9.37 -27.37
N LEU A 323 1.89 -9.02 -27.93
CA LEU A 323 2.12 -9.02 -29.38
C LEU A 323 1.86 -10.42 -30.00
N LYS A 324 2.37 -11.49 -29.36
CA LYS A 324 2.14 -12.87 -29.82
C LYS A 324 0.68 -13.30 -29.70
N LYS A 325 -0.05 -12.76 -28.73
CA LYS A 325 -1.45 -13.07 -28.46
C LYS A 325 -2.40 -11.95 -28.87
N ARG A 326 -2.02 -11.13 -29.85
CA ARG A 326 -2.83 -9.98 -30.32
C ARG A 326 -4.27 -10.32 -30.71
N HIS A 327 -4.50 -11.56 -31.16
CA HIS A 327 -5.83 -12.07 -31.52
C HIS A 327 -6.77 -12.28 -30.32
N LEU A 328 -6.23 -12.30 -29.08
CA LEU A 328 -7.00 -12.41 -27.83
C LEU A 328 -7.25 -11.04 -27.18
N ILE A 329 -6.71 -9.95 -27.74
CA ILE A 329 -6.84 -8.61 -27.19
C ILE A 329 -8.24 -8.07 -27.48
N ASN A 330 -8.92 -7.62 -26.43
CA ASN A 330 -10.23 -6.98 -26.49
C ASN A 330 -10.25 -5.70 -25.62
N SER A 331 -11.40 -5.04 -25.54
CA SER A 331 -11.59 -3.83 -24.74
C SER A 331 -11.27 -4.03 -23.25
N HIS A 332 -11.53 -5.22 -22.70
CA HIS A 332 -11.19 -5.53 -21.31
C HIS A 332 -9.68 -5.60 -21.07
N ILE A 333 -8.91 -6.14 -22.02
CA ILE A 333 -7.44 -6.15 -21.95
C ILE A 333 -6.89 -4.73 -22.04
N LEU A 334 -7.45 -3.88 -22.91
CA LEU A 334 -7.06 -2.47 -22.98
C LEU A 334 -7.29 -1.77 -21.64
N HIS A 335 -8.48 -1.94 -21.04
CA HIS A 335 -8.80 -1.37 -19.73
C HIS A 335 -7.87 -1.86 -18.62
N LEU A 336 -7.56 -3.16 -18.59
CA LEU A 336 -6.58 -3.74 -17.65
C LEU A 336 -5.19 -3.15 -17.87
N THR A 337 -4.78 -2.92 -19.12
CA THR A 337 -3.49 -2.30 -19.43
C THR A 337 -3.43 -0.86 -18.91
N CYS A 338 -4.48 -0.06 -19.15
CA CYS A 338 -4.60 1.28 -18.58
C CYS A 338 -4.58 1.28 -17.03
N THR A 339 -5.19 0.26 -16.43
CA THR A 339 -5.20 0.04 -14.97
C THR A 339 -3.81 -0.33 -14.42
N LEU A 340 -2.99 -1.05 -15.20
CA LEU A 340 -1.60 -1.40 -14.85
C LEU A 340 -0.64 -0.22 -15.01
N VAL A 341 -0.85 0.60 -16.05
CA VAL A 341 -0.16 1.88 -16.22
C VAL A 341 -0.53 2.87 -15.11
N GLY A 342 -1.74 2.73 -14.58
CA GLY A 342 -2.30 3.57 -13.53
C GLY A 342 -2.87 4.90 -14.02
N THR A 343 -3.15 5.01 -15.32
CA THR A 343 -3.92 6.12 -15.90
C THR A 343 -5.42 5.98 -15.64
N ILE A 344 -5.87 4.79 -15.23
CA ILE A 344 -7.23 4.54 -14.75
C ILE A 344 -7.10 4.01 -13.34
N ASP A 345 -7.51 4.81 -12.36
CA ASP A 345 -7.64 4.40 -10.96
C ASP A 345 -9.05 4.75 -10.48
N THR A 346 -9.80 3.76 -10.00
CA THR A 346 -11.14 3.96 -9.45
C THR A 346 -11.09 4.72 -8.11
N ILE A 347 -9.92 4.82 -7.48
CA ILE A 347 -9.74 5.42 -6.15
C ILE A 347 -9.16 6.84 -6.25
N ARG A 348 -8.45 7.15 -7.33
CA ARG A 348 -7.80 8.44 -7.56
C ARG A 348 -8.29 9.01 -8.87
N GLU A 349 -8.98 10.14 -8.83
CA GLU A 349 -9.26 10.98 -10.01
C GLU A 349 -7.97 11.67 -10.48
N SER A 350 -6.91 10.90 -10.75
CA SER A 350 -5.61 11.40 -11.16
C SER A 350 -5.21 10.74 -12.48
N THR A 351 -4.81 11.57 -13.43
CA THR A 351 -4.36 11.20 -14.78
C THR A 351 -2.83 11.05 -14.86
N ALA A 352 -2.18 10.91 -13.69
CA ALA A 352 -0.75 10.70 -13.59
C ALA A 352 -0.35 9.29 -14.08
N ILE A 353 0.66 9.21 -14.94
CA ILE A 353 1.24 7.92 -15.33
C ILE A 353 2.09 7.38 -14.18
N THR A 354 1.56 6.42 -13.42
CA THR A 354 2.24 5.87 -12.24
C THR A 354 3.23 4.74 -12.56
N ASN A 355 3.06 4.06 -13.70
CA ASN A 355 3.96 3.00 -14.15
C ASN A 355 4.55 3.30 -15.55
N PRO A 356 5.70 4.01 -15.60
CA PRO A 356 6.41 4.35 -16.84
C PRO A 356 6.75 3.16 -17.74
N ALA A 357 7.17 2.03 -17.15
CA ALA A 357 7.61 0.87 -17.93
C ALA A 357 6.44 0.16 -18.62
N ALA A 358 5.30 0.04 -17.93
CA ALA A 358 4.07 -0.46 -18.54
C ALA A 358 3.54 0.51 -19.62
N PHE A 359 3.67 1.83 -19.41
CA PHE A 359 3.28 2.83 -20.40
C PHE A 359 4.09 2.65 -21.69
N GLU A 360 5.41 2.56 -21.57
CA GLU A 360 6.32 2.40 -22.70
C GLU A 360 6.10 1.09 -23.47
N HIS A 361 6.09 -0.05 -22.76
CA HIS A 361 6.14 -1.37 -23.38
C HIS A 361 4.79 -2.02 -23.65
N LEU A 362 3.68 -1.42 -23.21
CA LEU A 362 2.32 -1.94 -23.46
C LEU A 362 1.44 -0.91 -24.17
N LEU A 363 1.18 0.26 -23.57
CA LEU A 363 0.27 1.25 -24.20
C LEU A 363 0.91 1.94 -25.41
N CYS A 364 2.19 2.31 -25.32
CA CYS A 364 2.91 2.97 -26.42
C CYS A 364 3.62 2.00 -27.38
N GLU A 365 3.43 0.70 -27.21
CA GLU A 365 3.87 -0.33 -28.15
C GLU A 365 2.76 -0.60 -29.17
N PHE A 366 2.61 0.31 -30.13
CA PHE A 366 1.48 0.34 -31.07
C PHE A 366 1.38 -0.93 -31.94
N GLU A 367 2.47 -1.67 -32.14
CA GLU A 367 2.47 -2.95 -32.86
C GLU A 367 1.61 -4.03 -32.18
N ILE A 368 1.44 -3.96 -30.84
CA ILE A 368 0.52 -4.84 -30.11
C ILE A 368 -0.93 -4.63 -30.59
N TRP A 369 -1.31 -3.36 -30.82
CA TRP A 369 -2.69 -2.93 -31.06
C TRP A 369 -3.07 -2.88 -32.54
N LYS A 370 -2.08 -2.94 -33.43
CA LYS A 370 -2.25 -2.93 -34.89
C LYS A 370 -3.19 -4.03 -35.41
N GLY A 371 -3.27 -5.17 -34.71
CA GLY A 371 -4.18 -6.28 -35.03
C GLY A 371 -5.54 -6.26 -34.32
N ALA A 372 -5.79 -5.28 -33.45
CA ALA A 372 -7.06 -5.16 -32.73
C ALA A 372 -8.16 -4.52 -33.60
N SER A 373 -9.42 -4.58 -33.14
CA SER A 373 -10.51 -3.91 -33.85
C SER A 373 -10.30 -2.40 -33.92
N VAL A 374 -10.91 -1.78 -34.93
CA VAL A 374 -10.88 -0.32 -35.13
C VAL A 374 -11.35 0.43 -33.89
N ASP A 375 -12.38 -0.06 -33.21
CA ASP A 375 -12.89 0.55 -31.97
C ASP A 375 -11.87 0.51 -30.84
N ILE A 376 -11.11 -0.59 -30.69
CA ILE A 376 -10.07 -0.71 -29.67
C ILE A 376 -8.91 0.24 -29.95
N GLN A 377 -8.48 0.33 -31.22
CA GLN A 377 -7.44 1.29 -31.62
C GLN A 377 -7.89 2.72 -31.34
N LYS A 378 -9.13 3.06 -31.74
CA LYS A 378 -9.72 4.37 -31.48
C LYS A 378 -9.74 4.69 -29.98
N SER A 379 -10.26 3.78 -29.15
CA SER A 379 -10.29 3.95 -27.69
C SER A 379 -8.91 4.07 -27.05
N LEU A 380 -7.89 3.38 -27.56
CA LEU A 380 -6.50 3.54 -27.09
C LEU A 380 -6.02 4.97 -27.30
N PHE A 381 -6.19 5.53 -28.51
CA PHE A 381 -5.70 6.87 -28.82
C PHE A 381 -6.57 7.96 -28.19
N GLU A 382 -7.87 7.75 -28.03
CA GLU A 382 -8.74 8.64 -27.24
C GLU A 382 -8.27 8.69 -25.79
N HIS A 383 -7.97 7.54 -25.18
CA HIS A 383 -7.44 7.48 -23.83
C HIS A 383 -6.07 8.17 -23.71
N LEU A 384 -5.14 7.93 -24.66
CA LEU A 384 -3.85 8.62 -24.67
C LEU A 384 -4.02 10.13 -24.80
N LEU A 385 -4.93 10.61 -25.64
CA LEU A 385 -5.24 12.02 -25.79
C LEU A 385 -5.83 12.61 -24.49
N ASP A 386 -6.78 11.91 -23.89
CA ASP A 386 -7.45 12.31 -22.65
C ASP A 386 -6.45 12.49 -21.50
N VAL A 387 -5.49 11.56 -21.36
CA VAL A 387 -4.41 11.65 -20.35
C VAL A 387 -3.67 12.99 -20.42
N TYR A 388 -3.42 13.53 -21.62
CA TYR A 388 -2.71 14.82 -21.74
C TYR A 388 -3.63 16.04 -21.66
N LEU A 389 -4.91 15.91 -22.02
CA LEU A 389 -5.87 17.02 -21.98
C LEU A 389 -6.41 17.27 -20.57
N THR A 390 -6.60 16.23 -19.76
CA THR A 390 -7.21 16.32 -18.43
C THR A 390 -6.20 16.36 -17.29
N SER A 391 -4.91 16.19 -17.57
CA SER A 391 -3.83 16.33 -16.58
C SER A 391 -3.74 17.74 -16.01
N ASP A 392 -3.63 17.81 -14.67
CA ASP A 392 -3.22 19.03 -13.99
C ASP A 392 -1.77 19.42 -14.36
N THR A 393 -1.38 20.67 -14.10
CA THR A 393 -0.08 21.19 -14.51
C THR A 393 1.10 20.35 -14.00
N GLN A 394 0.99 19.76 -12.80
CA GLN A 394 2.06 18.95 -12.21
C GLN A 394 2.20 17.60 -12.92
N ASN A 395 1.11 16.86 -13.09
CA ASN A 395 1.13 15.56 -13.76
C ASN A 395 1.46 15.71 -15.25
N LEU A 396 1.03 16.80 -15.87
CA LEU A 396 1.36 17.12 -17.26
C LEU A 396 2.88 17.23 -17.47
N MET A 397 3.60 17.90 -16.57
CA MET A 397 5.06 17.99 -16.62
C MET A 397 5.75 16.63 -16.45
N LEU A 398 5.20 15.73 -15.62
CA LEU A 398 5.74 14.38 -15.44
C LEU A 398 5.48 13.51 -16.68
N ASN A 399 4.24 13.51 -17.17
CA ASN A 399 3.83 12.79 -18.38
C ASN A 399 4.61 13.28 -19.61
N GLN A 400 4.95 14.57 -19.68
CA GLN A 400 5.83 15.14 -20.70
C GLN A 400 7.23 14.51 -20.70
N ARG A 401 7.91 14.53 -19.56
CA ARG A 401 9.28 14.00 -19.43
C ARG A 401 9.32 12.53 -19.82
N LEU A 402 8.27 11.79 -19.44
CA LEU A 402 8.10 10.41 -19.85
C LEU A 402 7.93 10.27 -21.37
N SER A 403 7.04 11.06 -21.99
CA SER A 403 6.81 11.06 -23.44
C SER A 403 8.09 11.28 -24.25
N GLN A 404 8.92 12.21 -23.79
CA GLN A 404 10.22 12.51 -24.40
C GLN A 404 11.18 11.32 -24.23
N LYS A 405 11.27 10.75 -23.03
CA LYS A 405 12.13 9.59 -22.74
C LYS A 405 11.81 8.38 -23.62
N ILE A 406 10.53 8.12 -23.87
CA ILE A 406 10.09 6.98 -24.70
C ILE A 406 10.01 7.28 -26.20
N ASN A 407 10.37 8.50 -26.61
CA ASN A 407 10.25 9.00 -27.98
C ASN A 407 8.83 8.85 -28.56
N LEU A 408 7.81 9.20 -27.78
CA LEU A 408 6.40 9.05 -28.17
C LEU A 408 6.09 9.73 -29.52
N MET A 409 6.64 10.93 -29.76
CA MET A 409 6.49 11.65 -31.03
C MET A 409 6.90 10.79 -32.22
N SER A 410 8.10 10.19 -32.17
CA SER A 410 8.59 9.33 -33.26
C SER A 410 7.67 8.13 -33.48
N ARG A 411 7.20 7.48 -32.41
CA ARG A 411 6.27 6.34 -32.50
C ARG A 411 4.96 6.72 -33.18
N LEU A 412 4.39 7.89 -32.87
CA LEU A 412 3.16 8.40 -33.49
C LEU A 412 3.35 8.72 -34.98
N LEU A 413 4.48 9.33 -35.36
CA LEU A 413 4.79 9.62 -36.76
C LEU A 413 4.99 8.33 -37.58
N HIS A 414 5.64 7.31 -37.00
CA HIS A 414 5.74 5.99 -37.63
C HIS A 414 4.38 5.31 -37.81
N LEU A 415 3.49 5.41 -36.81
CA LEU A 415 2.13 4.89 -36.92
C LEU A 415 1.35 5.54 -38.07
N LEU A 416 1.46 6.87 -38.23
CA LEU A 416 0.84 7.60 -39.34
C LEU A 416 1.39 7.18 -40.70
N LYS A 417 2.70 6.89 -40.77
CA LYS A 417 3.35 6.40 -42.00
C LYS A 417 2.84 5.03 -42.45
N ASP A 418 2.62 4.13 -41.50
CA ASP A 418 2.26 2.74 -41.78
C ASP A 418 0.82 2.59 -42.32
N GLY A 419 -0.03 3.61 -42.17
CA GLY A 419 -1.41 3.59 -42.66
C GLY A 419 -2.32 2.55 -41.98
N SER A 420 -1.86 1.96 -40.88
CA SER A 420 -2.54 0.82 -40.21
C SER A 420 -3.79 1.19 -39.42
N ILE A 421 -4.10 2.48 -39.30
CA ILE A 421 -5.24 3.02 -38.57
C ILE A 421 -6.23 3.66 -39.54
N ASN A 422 -7.52 3.57 -39.22
CA ASN A 422 -8.58 4.19 -40.00
C ASN A 422 -8.56 5.73 -39.88
N GLU A 423 -9.35 6.40 -40.72
CA GLU A 423 -9.40 7.86 -40.78
C GLU A 423 -9.78 8.50 -39.44
N SER A 424 -10.80 8.01 -38.74
CA SER A 424 -11.22 8.59 -37.47
C SER A 424 -10.16 8.49 -36.37
N THR A 425 -9.46 7.35 -36.27
CA THR A 425 -8.33 7.17 -35.35
C THR A 425 -7.15 8.06 -35.74
N ARG A 426 -6.91 8.25 -37.04
CA ARG A 426 -5.86 9.15 -37.55
C ARG A 426 -6.07 10.60 -37.09
N LEU A 427 -7.30 11.08 -37.11
CA LEU A 427 -7.63 12.42 -36.60
C LEU A 427 -7.30 12.58 -35.11
N ILE A 428 -7.54 11.54 -34.32
CA ILE A 428 -7.21 11.52 -32.88
C ILE A 428 -5.69 11.51 -32.68
N VAL A 429 -4.95 10.68 -33.43
CA VAL A 429 -3.48 10.63 -33.38
C VAL A 429 -2.85 11.98 -33.74
N VAL A 430 -3.37 12.65 -34.77
CA VAL A 430 -2.89 13.99 -35.14
C VAL A 430 -3.23 15.02 -34.07
N SER A 431 -4.41 14.93 -33.46
CA SER A 431 -4.78 15.78 -32.32
C SER A 431 -3.85 15.55 -31.12
N LEU A 432 -3.47 14.30 -30.85
CA LEU A 432 -2.48 13.95 -29.84
C LEU A 432 -1.11 14.55 -30.15
N ILE A 433 -0.62 14.42 -31.40
CA ILE A 433 0.64 15.07 -31.83
C ILE A 433 0.57 16.59 -31.60
N ARG A 434 -0.56 17.23 -31.91
CA ARG A 434 -0.75 18.66 -31.67
C ARG A 434 -0.68 19.01 -30.19
N VAL A 435 -1.37 18.26 -29.32
CA VAL A 435 -1.30 18.47 -27.87
C VAL A 435 0.14 18.30 -27.38
N LEU A 436 0.86 17.27 -27.84
CA LEU A 436 2.26 17.08 -27.47
C LEU A 436 3.15 18.27 -27.93
N LEU A 437 2.90 18.87 -29.10
CA LEU A 437 3.69 20.00 -29.59
C LEU A 437 3.34 21.34 -28.94
N VAL A 438 2.05 21.63 -28.77
CA VAL A 438 1.57 22.89 -28.18
C VAL A 438 1.94 22.96 -26.71
N THR A 439 1.72 21.86 -25.99
CA THR A 439 2.01 21.80 -24.56
C THR A 439 3.52 21.78 -24.33
N TYR A 440 4.30 21.18 -25.23
CA TYR A 440 5.73 20.96 -25.06
C TYR A 440 6.51 21.58 -26.22
N LYS A 441 7.01 22.81 -26.03
CA LYS A 441 7.89 23.52 -26.99
C LYS A 441 9.27 22.87 -27.12
N ASN A 442 9.32 21.56 -27.40
CA ASN A 442 10.53 20.78 -27.59
C ASN A 442 10.99 20.88 -29.04
N THR A 443 12.14 21.51 -29.25
CA THR A 443 12.73 21.71 -30.58
C THR A 443 13.00 20.39 -31.30
N ASN A 444 13.34 19.31 -30.58
CA ASN A 444 13.57 18.00 -31.17
C ASN A 444 12.30 17.38 -31.77
N ASP A 445 11.16 17.54 -31.12
CA ASP A 445 9.89 16.98 -31.62
C ASP A 445 9.37 17.78 -32.81
N ILE A 446 9.58 19.11 -32.81
CA ILE A 446 9.32 19.98 -33.96
C ILE A 446 10.22 19.58 -35.15
N LEU A 447 11.50 19.30 -34.91
CA LEU A 447 12.43 18.87 -35.95
C LEU A 447 12.02 17.51 -36.54
N LYS A 448 11.65 16.54 -35.70
CA LYS A 448 11.13 15.23 -36.15
C LYS A 448 9.88 15.38 -37.01
N LEU A 449 8.95 16.26 -36.61
CA LEU A 449 7.77 16.57 -37.41
C LEU A 449 8.16 17.22 -38.74
N GLY A 450 9.09 18.18 -38.74
CA GLY A 450 9.58 18.81 -39.97
C GLY A 450 10.19 17.80 -40.94
N GLN A 451 11.04 16.89 -40.44
CA GLN A 451 11.59 15.79 -41.24
C GLN A 451 10.50 14.87 -41.79
N PHE A 452 9.47 14.59 -40.99
CA PHE A 452 8.33 13.80 -41.44
C PHE A 452 7.51 14.50 -42.53
N LEU A 453 7.28 15.81 -42.41
CA LEU A 453 6.59 16.60 -43.44
C LEU A 453 7.38 16.62 -44.76
N VAL A 454 8.71 16.70 -44.69
CA VAL A 454 9.58 16.59 -45.87
C VAL A 454 9.48 15.20 -46.50
N TYR A 455 9.41 14.14 -45.69
CA TYR A 455 9.20 12.78 -46.18
C TYR A 455 7.84 12.61 -46.91
N LEU A 456 6.81 13.37 -46.54
CA LEU A 456 5.49 13.34 -47.19
C LEU A 456 5.40 14.19 -48.47
N LEU A 457 6.49 14.82 -48.92
CA LEU A 457 6.49 15.56 -50.17
C LEU A 457 6.26 14.63 -51.37
N PRO A 458 5.45 15.04 -52.36
CA PRO A 458 5.20 14.23 -53.54
C PRO A 458 6.44 14.11 -54.42
N SER A 459 6.55 13.00 -55.14
CA SER A 459 7.47 12.90 -56.28
C SER A 459 7.03 13.87 -57.39
N SER A 460 7.98 14.34 -58.20
CA SER A 460 7.75 15.30 -59.30
C SER A 460 6.68 14.87 -60.33
N SER A 461 6.26 13.61 -60.29
CA SER A 461 5.23 12.99 -61.14
C SER A 461 3.79 13.19 -60.67
N ILE A 462 3.54 13.72 -59.46
CA ILE A 462 2.19 13.79 -58.87
C ILE A 462 1.70 15.25 -58.80
N SER A 463 0.53 15.52 -59.38
CA SER A 463 -0.10 16.84 -59.36
C SER A 463 -0.94 17.05 -58.10
N GLU A 464 -0.69 18.13 -57.36
CA GLU A 464 -1.44 18.48 -56.13
C GLU A 464 -2.80 19.16 -56.40
N LYS A 465 -3.10 19.55 -57.65
CA LYS A 465 -4.22 20.45 -58.00
C LYS A 465 -5.61 19.93 -57.60
N ASN A 466 -5.78 18.62 -57.41
CA ASN A 466 -7.07 17.97 -57.18
C ASN A 466 -7.16 17.28 -55.80
N VAL A 467 -6.21 17.50 -54.89
CA VAL A 467 -6.19 16.84 -53.57
C VAL A 467 -6.99 17.67 -52.56
N THR A 468 -8.09 17.11 -52.06
CA THR A 468 -8.88 17.71 -50.98
C THR A 468 -8.28 17.37 -49.61
N ILE A 469 -8.37 18.31 -48.66
CA ILE A 469 -7.77 18.17 -47.31
C ILE A 469 -8.45 17.06 -46.49
N HIS A 470 -9.73 16.77 -46.76
CA HIS A 470 -10.57 15.79 -46.05
C HIS A 470 -11.22 14.74 -46.97
N GLY A 471 -10.58 14.37 -48.08
CA GLY A 471 -11.10 13.33 -48.98
C GLY A 471 -10.97 11.93 -48.38
N THR A 472 -12.00 11.08 -48.55
CA THR A 472 -11.96 9.66 -48.17
C THR A 472 -10.81 8.96 -48.89
N LEU A 473 -9.87 8.43 -48.12
CA LEU A 473 -8.56 7.97 -48.59
C LEU A 473 -8.56 6.59 -49.26
N ASP A 474 -9.72 5.94 -49.32
CA ASP A 474 -9.83 4.50 -49.49
C ASP A 474 -9.46 3.97 -50.89
N ASP A 475 -9.37 4.83 -51.92
CA ASP A 475 -9.01 4.45 -53.30
C ASP A 475 -7.90 5.33 -53.93
N SER A 476 -7.18 6.11 -53.13
CA SER A 476 -6.17 7.05 -53.65
C SER A 476 -4.74 6.46 -53.61
N SER A 477 -3.93 6.77 -54.62
CA SER A 477 -2.52 6.33 -54.66
C SER A 477 -1.76 6.80 -53.40
N ILE A 478 -0.75 6.04 -52.97
CA ILE A 478 0.08 6.34 -51.77
C ILE A 478 0.58 7.79 -51.77
N GLY A 479 0.94 8.33 -52.93
CA GLY A 479 1.38 9.72 -53.04
C GLY A 479 0.28 10.75 -52.72
N VAL A 480 -0.97 10.48 -53.08
CA VAL A 480 -2.13 11.35 -52.75
C VAL A 480 -2.45 11.28 -51.26
N GLN A 481 -2.36 10.08 -50.65
CA GLN A 481 -2.53 9.91 -49.20
C GLN A 481 -1.47 10.68 -48.40
N ASN A 482 -0.21 10.65 -48.86
CA ASN A 482 0.88 11.42 -48.26
C ASN A 482 0.63 12.93 -48.35
N ILE A 483 0.18 13.44 -49.51
CA ILE A 483 -0.16 14.86 -49.69
C ILE A 483 -1.30 15.27 -48.74
N SER A 484 -2.36 14.45 -48.63
CA SER A 484 -3.49 14.72 -47.74
C SER A 484 -3.05 14.77 -46.27
N LEU A 485 -2.28 13.78 -45.81
CA LEU A 485 -1.73 13.74 -44.45
C LEU A 485 -0.83 14.95 -44.16
N ARG A 486 0.04 15.33 -45.11
CA ARG A 486 0.89 16.52 -45.01
C ARG A 486 0.07 17.78 -44.84
N ASN A 487 -0.92 17.99 -45.71
CA ASN A 487 -1.77 19.18 -45.69
C ASN A 487 -2.57 19.26 -44.38
N PHE A 488 -3.09 18.13 -43.89
CA PHE A 488 -3.79 18.07 -42.62
C PHE A 488 -2.88 18.39 -41.42
N LEU A 489 -1.66 17.86 -41.38
CA LEU A 489 -0.67 18.21 -40.35
C LEU A 489 -0.27 19.69 -40.40
N LEU A 490 -0.11 20.27 -41.60
CA LEU A 490 0.20 21.69 -41.77
C LEU A 490 -0.97 22.60 -41.34
N GLU A 491 -2.20 22.23 -41.69
CA GLU A 491 -3.39 22.98 -41.25
C GLU A 491 -3.50 22.97 -39.72
N MET A 492 -3.23 21.83 -39.09
CA MET A 492 -3.20 21.70 -37.64
C MET A 492 -2.14 22.61 -36.98
N LEU A 493 -0.98 22.77 -37.62
CA LEU A 493 0.05 23.71 -37.17
C LEU A 493 -0.34 25.17 -37.44
N ALA A 494 -1.12 25.46 -38.48
CA ALA A 494 -1.56 26.82 -38.79
C ALA A 494 -2.68 27.33 -37.84
N ARG A 495 -3.39 26.42 -37.17
CA ARG A 495 -4.43 26.71 -36.16
C ARG A 495 -3.87 26.86 -34.72
N THR A 496 -2.56 27.03 -34.57
CA THR A 496 -1.90 27.37 -33.29
C THR A 496 -1.75 28.87 -33.15
#